data_AF-A0A0A0GQX8-F1
#
_entry.id   AF-A0A0A0GQX8-F1
#
_cell.length_a   1.000
_cell.length_b   1.000
_cell.length_c   1.000
_cell.angle_alpha   90.00
_cell.angle_beta   90.00
_cell.angle_gamma   90.00
#
_symmetry.space_group_name_H-M   'P 1'
#
loop_
_entity.id
_entity.type
_entity.pdbx_description
1 polymer ?
#
loop_
_entity_poly.entity_id
_entity_poly.type
_entity_poly.pdbx_seq_one_letter_code
_entity_poly.pdbx_strand_id
1 'polypeptide(L)'
;MNISELISVLSQVSRELETAAVQHGSLTDISREAAQLQEQLCRGKQVTPAQLRALNARLWGIRMRLVVQYGRRAGLIHTLETQSSILENAVNILNNRWRYREWVSSSTSFIPPTVFIIPLLSVLCYMMKSGNTGGVELCTALAGACFSGQSFFALWAKDPVWLFWSLYSFIPLYFIWQ
;
A
#
# COMPACT_ATOMS: atom_id res chain seq x y z
N MET A 1 6.51 1.25 -13.13
CA MET A 1 6.58 2.71 -13.26
C MET A 1 7.82 3.27 -12.60
N ASN A 2 8.75 3.81 -13.39
CA ASN A 2 9.96 4.49 -12.91
C ASN A 2 9.66 5.94 -12.54
N ILE A 3 10.56 6.59 -11.79
CA ILE A 3 10.39 7.99 -11.38
C ILE A 3 10.27 8.91 -12.61
N SER A 4 11.03 8.63 -13.67
CA SER A 4 10.95 9.33 -14.95
C SER A 4 9.57 9.22 -15.61
N GLU A 5 8.95 8.04 -15.58
CA GLU A 5 7.60 7.80 -16.12
C GLU A 5 6.53 8.53 -15.30
N LEU A 6 6.68 8.58 -13.97
CA LEU A 6 5.78 9.33 -13.12
C LEU A 6 5.90 10.84 -13.34
N ILE A 7 7.13 11.34 -13.52
CA ILE A 7 7.40 12.74 -13.89
C ILE A 7 6.75 13.06 -15.24
N SER A 8 6.89 12.18 -16.25
CA SER A 8 6.26 12.40 -17.55
C SER A 8 4.73 12.41 -17.46
N VAL A 9 4.14 11.50 -16.68
CA VAL A 9 2.68 11.46 -16.44
C VAL A 9 2.20 12.75 -15.79
N LEU A 10 2.85 13.21 -14.72
CA LEU A 10 2.46 14.46 -14.05
C LEU A 10 2.66 15.68 -14.95
N SER A 11 3.71 15.69 -15.78
CA SER A 11 3.94 16.76 -16.76
C SER A 11 2.85 16.81 -17.85
N GLN A 12 2.39 15.65 -18.31
CA GLN A 12 1.31 15.53 -19.28
C GLN A 12 -0.01 16.02 -18.67
N VAL A 13 -0.34 15.52 -17.47
CA VAL A 13 -1.54 15.94 -16.72
C VAL A 13 -1.54 17.45 -16.48
N SER A 14 -0.42 18.01 -16.01
CA SER A 14 -0.29 19.45 -15.76
C SER A 14 -0.53 20.28 -17.01
N ARG A 15 0.09 19.92 -18.15
CA ARG A 15 -0.05 20.64 -19.42
C ARG A 15 -1.48 20.59 -19.95
N GLU A 16 -2.10 19.41 -19.94
CA GLU A 16 -3.48 19.22 -20.41
C GLU A 16 -4.50 19.94 -19.52
N LEU A 17 -4.22 20.06 -18.23
CA LEU A 17 -5.04 20.85 -17.31
C LEU A 17 -4.84 22.36 -17.49
N GLU A 18 -3.61 22.83 -17.78
CA GLU A 18 -3.35 24.24 -18.08
C GLU A 18 -4.05 24.67 -19.36
N THR A 19 -3.99 23.88 -20.44
CA THR A 19 -4.68 24.20 -21.69
C THR A 19 -6.20 24.24 -21.49
N ALA A 20 -6.76 23.32 -20.72
CA ALA A 20 -8.17 23.31 -20.34
C ALA A 20 -8.54 24.48 -19.40
N ALA A 21 -7.64 24.88 -18.50
CA ALA A 21 -7.82 25.99 -17.57
C ALA A 21 -7.88 27.34 -18.29
N VAL A 22 -7.05 27.56 -19.32
CA VAL A 22 -7.11 28.77 -20.16
C VAL A 22 -8.50 28.93 -20.79
N GLN A 23 -9.17 27.82 -21.10
CA GLN A 23 -10.48 27.83 -21.73
C GLN A 23 -11.65 27.96 -20.73
N HIS A 24 -11.51 27.45 -19.49
CA HIS A 24 -12.66 27.29 -18.56
C HIS A 24 -12.41 27.77 -17.11
N GLY A 25 -11.23 28.33 -16.81
CA GLY A 25 -10.87 29.02 -15.56
C GLY A 25 -10.70 28.15 -14.31
N SER A 26 -11.43 27.03 -14.17
CA SER A 26 -11.54 26.32 -12.89
C SER A 26 -10.44 25.29 -12.60
N LEU A 27 -9.44 25.12 -13.47
CA LEU A 27 -8.49 23.99 -13.43
C LEU A 27 -7.07 24.37 -13.01
N THR A 28 -6.79 25.66 -12.79
CA THR A 28 -5.46 26.21 -12.48
C THR A 28 -4.87 25.68 -11.16
N ASP A 29 -5.73 25.41 -10.17
CA ASP A 29 -5.26 24.93 -8.87
C ASP A 29 -4.80 23.47 -8.95
N ILE A 30 -5.49 22.64 -9.74
CA ILE A 30 -5.13 21.23 -9.95
C ILE A 30 -3.88 21.12 -10.81
N SER A 31 -3.75 21.93 -11.87
CA SER A 31 -2.53 21.93 -12.68
C SER A 31 -1.31 22.34 -11.84
N ARG A 32 -1.45 23.36 -10.99
CA ARG A 32 -0.39 23.78 -10.06
C ARG A 32 -0.02 22.67 -9.07
N GLU A 33 -1.00 21.96 -8.52
CA GLU A 33 -0.75 20.84 -7.61
C GLU A 33 -0.03 19.68 -8.33
N ALA A 34 -0.41 19.35 -9.56
CA ALA A 34 0.29 18.36 -10.38
C ALA A 34 1.74 18.77 -10.68
N ALA A 35 1.97 20.04 -11.03
CA ALA A 35 3.31 20.60 -11.25
C ALA A 35 4.17 20.59 -9.97
N GLN A 36 3.58 20.88 -8.81
CA GLN A 36 4.27 20.79 -7.52
C GLN A 36 4.70 19.35 -7.20
N LEU A 37 3.84 18.36 -7.43
CA LEU A 37 4.20 16.95 -7.25
C LEU A 37 5.30 16.52 -8.22
N GLN A 38 5.27 17.01 -9.46
CA GLN A 38 6.34 16.79 -10.42
C GLN A 38 7.67 17.38 -9.94
N GLU A 39 7.67 18.63 -9.48
CA GLU A 39 8.86 19.31 -8.98
C GLU A 39 9.44 18.61 -7.75
N GLN A 40 8.59 18.11 -6.85
CA GLN A 40 9.01 17.29 -5.72
C GLN A 40 9.77 16.04 -6.19
N LEU A 41 9.26 15.33 -7.19
CA LEU A 41 9.95 14.17 -7.77
C LEU A 41 11.28 14.54 -8.43
N CYS A 42 11.33 15.65 -9.17
CA CYS A 42 12.57 16.16 -9.78
C CYS A 42 13.63 16.50 -8.72
N ARG A 43 13.20 17.00 -7.56
CA ARG A 43 14.07 17.28 -6.40
C ARG A 43 14.40 16.02 -5.58
N GLY A 44 14.02 14.83 -6.05
CA GLY A 44 14.29 13.55 -5.39
C GLY A 44 13.40 13.24 -4.19
N LYS A 45 12.34 14.02 -3.94
CA LYS A 45 11.35 13.73 -2.90
C LYS A 45 10.41 12.62 -3.37
N GLN A 46 9.93 11.80 -2.42
CA GLN A 46 8.91 10.80 -2.71
C GLN A 46 7.52 11.44 -2.79
N VAL A 47 6.79 11.08 -3.85
CA VAL A 47 5.34 11.30 -3.95
C VAL A 47 4.62 10.03 -3.52
N THR A 48 3.63 10.17 -2.64
CA THR A 48 2.85 9.04 -2.12
C THR A 48 1.64 8.73 -3.01
N PRO A 49 1.16 7.47 -3.06
CA PRO A 49 -0.09 7.14 -3.75
C PRO A 49 -1.28 7.95 -3.25
N ALA A 50 -1.31 8.30 -1.95
CA ALA A 50 -2.35 9.11 -1.36
C ALA A 50 -2.42 10.53 -1.96
N GLN A 51 -1.27 11.16 -2.22
CA GLN A 51 -1.22 12.47 -2.88
C GLN A 51 -1.77 12.41 -4.31
N LEU A 52 -1.41 11.37 -5.07
CA LEU A 52 -1.94 11.16 -6.42
C LEU A 52 -3.44 10.83 -6.41
N ARG A 53 -3.93 10.06 -5.42
CA ARG A 53 -5.37 9.82 -5.22
C ARG A 53 -6.11 11.10 -4.88
N ALA A 54 -5.55 11.96 -4.03
CA ALA A 54 -6.14 13.24 -3.69
C ALA A 54 -6.25 14.16 -4.91
N LEU A 55 -5.19 14.21 -5.74
CA LEU A 55 -5.20 14.93 -7.02
C LEU A 55 -6.29 14.38 -7.95
N ASN A 56 -6.38 13.05 -8.11
CA ASN A 56 -7.40 12.42 -8.94
C ASN A 56 -8.82 12.70 -8.42
N ALA A 57 -9.05 12.65 -7.11
CA ALA A 57 -10.34 12.95 -6.49
C ALA A 57 -10.78 14.41 -6.73
N ARG A 58 -9.84 15.37 -6.65
CA ARG A 58 -10.11 16.77 -6.98
C ARG A 58 -10.49 16.94 -8.44
N LEU A 59 -9.75 16.28 -9.33
CA LEU A 59 -10.01 16.30 -10.77
C LEU A 59 -11.39 15.73 -11.09
N TRP A 60 -11.77 14.62 -10.44
CA TRP A 60 -13.10 14.04 -10.54
C TRP A 60 -14.21 14.97 -10.01
N GLY A 61 -13.96 15.65 -8.89
CA GLY A 61 -14.90 16.64 -8.33
C GLY A 61 -15.13 17.85 -9.24
N ILE A 62 -14.10 18.30 -9.98
CA ILE A 62 -14.26 19.34 -11.00
C ILE A 62 -15.00 18.80 -12.22
N ARG A 63 -14.66 17.60 -12.69
CA ARG A 63 -15.38 16.92 -13.77
C ARG A 63 -16.88 16.87 -13.47
N MET A 64 -17.28 16.46 -12.27
CA MET A 64 -18.69 16.39 -11.90
C MET A 64 -19.38 17.75 -11.93
N ARG A 65 -18.72 18.81 -11.46
CA ARG A 65 -19.25 20.19 -11.56
C ARG A 65 -19.41 20.65 -13.00
N LEU A 66 -18.45 20.36 -13.87
CA LEU A 66 -18.48 20.76 -15.28
C LEU A 66 -19.48 19.95 -16.10
N VAL A 67 -19.69 18.66 -15.77
CA VAL A 67 -20.76 17.84 -16.35
C VAL A 67 -22.12 18.44 -16.05
N VAL A 68 -22.33 18.96 -14.83
CA VAL A 68 -23.59 19.63 -14.45
C VAL A 68 -23.79 20.94 -15.21
N GLN A 69 -22.72 21.70 -15.45
CA GLN A 69 -22.81 23.01 -16.12
C GLN A 69 -22.92 22.93 -17.64
N TYR A 70 -22.14 22.05 -18.29
CA TYR A 70 -21.97 22.02 -19.75
C TYR A 70 -22.50 20.75 -20.41
N GLY A 71 -22.97 19.78 -19.61
CA GLY A 71 -23.47 18.49 -20.10
C GLY A 71 -22.34 17.53 -20.51
N ARG A 72 -22.63 16.21 -20.46
CA ARG A 72 -21.63 15.12 -20.57
C ARG A 72 -20.85 15.05 -21.88
N ARG A 73 -21.29 15.75 -22.93
CA ARG A 73 -20.71 15.67 -24.29
C ARG A 73 -19.66 16.74 -24.59
N ALA A 74 -19.33 17.61 -23.63
CA ALA A 74 -18.28 18.60 -23.82
C ALA A 74 -16.91 17.91 -23.96
N GLY A 75 -16.11 18.30 -24.96
CA GLY A 75 -14.78 17.71 -25.21
C GLY A 75 -13.86 17.78 -24.00
N LEU A 76 -14.00 18.81 -23.16
CA LEU A 76 -13.26 18.96 -21.91
C LEU A 76 -13.53 17.83 -20.90
N ILE A 77 -14.74 17.28 -20.86
CA ILE A 77 -15.08 16.17 -19.95
C ILE A 77 -14.35 14.90 -20.35
N HIS A 78 -14.19 14.67 -21.65
CA HIS A 78 -13.39 13.56 -22.17
C HIS A 78 -11.91 13.74 -21.80
N THR A 79 -11.35 14.94 -21.92
CA THR A 79 -9.97 15.21 -21.50
C THR A 79 -9.77 14.93 -20.01
N LEU A 80 -10.67 15.40 -19.15
CA LEU A 80 -10.61 15.13 -17.71
C LEU A 80 -10.73 13.64 -17.39
N GLU A 81 -11.59 12.91 -18.09
CA GLU A 81 -11.71 11.46 -17.94
C GLU A 81 -10.42 10.72 -18.29
N THR A 82 -9.78 11.09 -19.40
CA THR A 82 -8.47 10.54 -19.78
C THR A 82 -7.42 10.82 -18.72
N GLN A 83 -7.29 12.06 -18.23
CA GLN A 83 -6.30 12.39 -17.20
C GLN A 83 -6.57 11.66 -15.87
N SER A 84 -7.84 11.51 -15.49
CA SER A 84 -8.24 10.76 -14.30
C SER A 84 -7.81 9.29 -14.40
N SER A 85 -8.04 8.65 -15.55
CA SER A 85 -7.67 7.26 -15.77
C SER A 85 -6.15 7.03 -15.76
N ILE A 86 -5.37 7.97 -16.30
CA ILE A 86 -3.90 7.92 -16.29
C ILE A 86 -3.39 8.02 -14.85
N LEU A 87 -3.93 8.95 -14.05
CA LEU A 87 -3.58 9.10 -12.63
C LEU A 87 -3.95 7.86 -11.82
N GLU A 88 -5.12 7.27 -12.07
CA GLU A 88 -5.56 6.06 -11.38
C GLU A 88 -4.66 4.86 -11.71
N ASN A 89 -4.27 4.69 -12.98
CA ASN A 89 -3.32 3.67 -13.37
C ASN A 89 -1.94 3.88 -12.73
N ALA A 90 -1.46 5.14 -12.71
CA ALA A 90 -0.23 5.51 -12.04
C ALA A 90 -0.25 5.16 -10.54
N VAL A 91 -1.36 5.47 -9.85
CA VAL A 91 -1.60 5.10 -8.45
C VAL A 91 -1.57 3.59 -8.26
N ASN A 92 -2.25 2.83 -9.10
CA ASN A 92 -2.32 1.37 -8.99
C ASN A 92 -0.93 0.74 -9.18
N ILE A 93 -0.16 1.21 -10.16
CA ILE A 93 1.21 0.73 -10.37
C ILE A 93 2.12 1.11 -9.20
N LEU A 94 1.99 2.32 -8.65
CA LEU A 94 2.73 2.74 -7.47
C LEU A 94 2.37 1.89 -6.25
N ASN A 95 1.07 1.70 -5.98
CA ASN A 95 0.57 0.92 -4.86
C ASN A 95 1.01 -0.56 -4.93
N ASN A 96 1.17 -1.10 -6.13
CA ASN A 96 1.73 -2.43 -6.35
C ASN A 96 3.22 -2.54 -6.03
N ARG A 97 3.96 -1.42 -5.99
CA ARG A 97 5.37 -1.44 -5.60
C ARG A 97 5.52 -1.51 -4.09
N TRP A 98 6.38 -2.42 -3.64
CA TRP A 98 6.70 -2.66 -2.23
C TRP A 98 6.86 -1.38 -1.41
N ARG A 99 7.64 -0.43 -1.91
CA ARG A 99 7.95 0.84 -1.21
C ARG A 99 6.71 1.69 -0.91
N TYR A 100 5.70 1.65 -1.76
CA TYR A 100 4.52 2.51 -1.68
C TYR A 100 3.25 1.79 -1.25
N ARG A 101 3.28 0.44 -1.22
CA ARG A 101 2.20 -0.37 -0.66
C ARG A 101 1.89 0.06 0.77
N GLU A 102 0.62 0.29 1.06
CA GLU A 102 0.16 0.62 2.42
C GLU A 102 0.29 -0.59 3.36
N TRP A 103 0.51 -0.32 4.66
CA TRP A 103 0.42 -1.34 5.70
C TRP A 103 -1.05 -1.52 6.04
N VAL A 104 -1.67 -2.55 5.47
CA VAL A 104 -3.10 -2.80 5.64
C VAL A 104 -3.26 -4.20 6.22
N SER A 105 -4.04 -4.31 7.30
CA SER A 105 -4.45 -5.62 7.80
C SER A 105 -5.28 -6.30 6.73
N SER A 106 -4.86 -7.49 6.28
CA SER A 106 -5.71 -8.31 5.45
C SER A 106 -6.87 -8.87 6.27
N SER A 107 -8.01 -9.16 5.64
CA SER A 107 -9.09 -9.89 6.31
C SER A 107 -8.66 -11.32 6.70
N THR A 108 -7.60 -11.82 6.07
CA THR A 108 -7.04 -13.16 6.31
C THR A 108 -5.83 -13.16 7.26
N SER A 109 -5.45 -12.01 7.85
CA SER A 109 -4.26 -11.88 8.70
C SER A 109 -4.22 -12.84 9.88
N PHE A 110 -5.39 -13.29 10.35
CA PHE A 110 -5.51 -14.19 11.50
C PHE A 110 -5.36 -15.67 11.14
N ILE A 111 -5.53 -16.04 9.86
CA ILE A 111 -5.51 -17.44 9.45
C ILE A 111 -4.10 -18.05 9.60
N PRO A 112 -3.03 -17.43 9.07
CA PRO A 112 -1.68 -18.01 9.20
C PRO A 112 -1.23 -18.15 10.67
N PRO A 113 -1.37 -17.13 11.54
CA PRO A 113 -1.08 -17.29 12.95
C PRO A 113 -1.86 -18.44 13.59
N THR A 114 -3.18 -18.51 13.36
CA THR A 114 -4.03 -19.53 13.99
C THR A 114 -3.65 -20.95 13.52
N VAL A 115 -3.39 -21.13 12.23
CA VAL A 115 -3.08 -22.44 11.64
C VAL A 115 -1.67 -22.92 11.99
N PHE A 116 -0.70 -22.01 12.12
CA PHE A 116 0.69 -22.40 12.33
C PHE A 116 1.17 -22.20 13.76
N ILE A 117 0.75 -21.17 14.48
CA ILE A 117 1.25 -20.86 15.83
C ILE A 117 0.58 -21.74 16.88
N ILE A 118 -0.76 -21.83 16.85
CA ILE A 118 -1.51 -22.58 17.87
C ILE A 118 -1.12 -24.06 17.90
N PRO A 119 -1.03 -24.77 16.76
CA PRO A 119 -0.63 -26.18 16.79
C PRO A 119 0.80 -26.37 17.30
N LEU A 120 1.70 -25.48 16.92
CA LEU A 120 3.11 -25.57 17.31
C LEU A 120 3.30 -25.32 18.82
N LEU A 121 2.60 -24.34 19.38
CA LEU A 121 2.55 -24.13 20.83
C LEU A 121 1.89 -25.32 21.55
N SER A 122 0.84 -25.91 20.96
CA SER A 122 0.16 -27.08 21.55
C SER A 122 1.08 -28.31 21.61
N VAL A 123 1.82 -28.58 20.52
CA VAL A 123 2.83 -29.65 20.46
C VAL A 123 3.94 -29.40 21.47
N LEU A 124 4.41 -28.16 21.57
CA LEU A 124 5.43 -27.78 22.54
C LEU A 124 4.96 -28.00 23.99
N CYS A 125 3.74 -27.58 24.34
CA CYS A 125 3.14 -27.83 25.65
C CYS A 125 3.01 -29.33 25.96
N TYR A 126 2.62 -30.13 24.96
CA TYR A 126 2.55 -31.59 25.11
C TYR A 126 3.93 -32.20 25.38
N MET A 127 4.96 -31.81 24.62
CA MET A 127 6.32 -32.30 24.80
C MET A 127 6.87 -31.95 26.17
N MET A 128 6.64 -30.72 26.66
CA MET A 128 6.99 -30.32 28.03
C MET A 128 6.31 -31.19 29.07
N LYS A 129 5.00 -31.45 28.92
CA LYS A 129 4.23 -32.31 29.85
C LYS A 129 4.73 -33.76 29.84
N SER A 130 5.19 -34.27 28.69
CA SER A 130 5.71 -35.62 28.57
C SER A 130 7.08 -35.84 29.22
N GLY A 131 7.78 -34.78 29.63
CA GLY A 131 9.12 -34.86 30.22
C GLY A 131 10.24 -35.19 29.22
N ASN A 132 9.96 -35.19 27.91
CA ASN A 132 10.94 -35.45 26.87
C ASN A 132 11.77 -34.19 26.54
N THR A 133 12.88 -34.01 27.25
CA THR A 133 13.76 -32.83 27.11
C THR A 133 14.31 -32.65 25.69
N GLY A 134 14.78 -33.72 25.05
CA GLY A 134 15.26 -33.66 23.66
C GLY A 134 14.18 -33.29 22.65
N GLY A 135 12.93 -33.74 22.90
CA GLY A 135 11.77 -33.34 22.10
C GLY A 135 11.40 -31.86 22.27
N VAL A 136 11.56 -31.32 23.47
CA VAL A 136 11.30 -29.90 23.77
C VAL A 136 12.32 -28.99 23.07
N GLU A 137 13.61 -29.35 23.09
CA GLU A 137 14.66 -28.59 22.39
C GLU A 137 14.44 -28.56 20.87
N LEU A 138 14.06 -29.70 20.28
CA LEU A 138 13.74 -29.78 18.84
C LEU A 138 12.49 -28.96 18.49
N CYS A 139 11.44 -29.05 19.32
CA CYS A 139 10.20 -28.30 19.09
C CYS A 139 10.37 -26.80 19.26
N THR A 140 11.17 -26.35 20.25
CA THR A 140 11.50 -24.92 20.43
C THR A 140 12.31 -24.37 19.26
N ALA A 141 13.31 -25.12 18.77
CA ALA A 141 14.09 -24.73 17.60
C ALA A 141 13.21 -24.62 16.33
N LEU A 142 12.33 -25.62 16.09
CA LEU A 142 11.37 -25.59 14.99
C LEU A 142 10.38 -24.43 15.12
N ALA A 143 9.90 -24.14 16.33
CA ALA A 143 9.03 -23.01 16.59
C ALA A 143 9.70 -21.67 16.26
N GLY A 144 10.94 -21.49 16.69
CA GLY A 144 11.73 -20.30 16.36
C GLY A 144 11.92 -20.13 14.85
N ALA A 145 12.22 -21.22 14.14
CA ALA A 145 12.33 -21.21 12.67
C ALA A 145 10.99 -20.87 11.99
N CYS A 146 9.88 -21.44 12.47
CA CYS A 146 8.55 -21.16 11.92
C CYS A 146 8.11 -19.71 12.17
N PHE A 147 8.32 -19.17 13.37
CA PHE A 147 7.90 -17.80 13.70
C PHE A 147 8.76 -16.74 13.02
N SER A 148 10.06 -17.00 12.85
CA SER A 148 10.94 -16.13 12.05
C SER A 148 10.54 -16.14 10.57
N GLY A 149 10.26 -17.32 10.00
CA GLY A 149 9.72 -17.45 8.65
C GLY A 149 8.40 -16.70 8.48
N GLN A 150 7.45 -16.86 9.41
CA GLN A 150 6.18 -16.11 9.39
C GLN A 150 6.40 -14.60 9.50
N SER A 151 7.34 -14.15 10.33
CA SER A 151 7.66 -12.72 10.45
C SER A 151 8.20 -12.16 9.14
N PHE A 152 9.04 -12.92 8.43
CA PHE A 152 9.51 -12.56 7.10
C PHE A 152 8.35 -12.48 6.09
N PHE A 153 7.44 -13.44 6.08
CA PHE A 153 6.27 -13.40 5.20
C PHE A 153 5.29 -12.28 5.56
N ALA A 154 5.08 -11.99 6.84
CA ALA A 154 4.26 -10.89 7.30
C ALA A 154 4.86 -9.53 6.90
N LEU A 155 6.20 -9.40 7.04
CA LEU A 155 6.95 -8.26 6.53
C LEU A 155 6.75 -8.15 5.03
N TRP A 156 6.91 -9.22 4.26
CA TRP A 156 6.69 -9.30 2.81
C TRP A 156 5.21 -9.13 2.38
N ALA A 157 4.27 -9.30 3.28
CA ALA A 157 2.87 -9.00 3.01
C ALA A 157 2.52 -7.52 3.32
N LYS A 158 3.34 -6.82 4.13
CA LYS A 158 2.99 -5.57 4.83
C LYS A 158 1.75 -5.71 5.69
N ASP A 159 1.64 -6.85 6.36
CA ASP A 159 0.50 -7.14 7.21
C ASP A 159 0.88 -6.92 8.69
N PRO A 160 0.45 -5.80 9.30
CA PRO A 160 0.86 -5.46 10.66
C PRO A 160 0.29 -6.42 11.71
N VAL A 161 -0.90 -6.98 11.46
CA VAL A 161 -1.55 -7.91 12.39
C VAL A 161 -0.84 -9.26 12.35
N TRP A 162 -0.57 -9.79 11.17
CA TRP A 162 0.21 -11.03 11.05
C TRP A 162 1.60 -10.89 11.68
N LEU A 163 2.27 -9.75 11.43
CA LEU A 163 3.59 -9.47 11.99
C LEU A 163 3.56 -9.40 13.52
N PHE A 164 2.52 -8.77 14.08
CA PHE A 164 2.33 -8.70 15.53
C PHE A 164 2.23 -10.10 16.14
N TRP A 165 1.38 -10.97 15.58
CA TRP A 165 1.20 -12.32 16.11
C TRP A 165 2.45 -13.19 15.95
N SER A 166 3.17 -13.10 14.83
CA SER A 166 4.39 -13.88 14.62
C SER A 166 5.49 -13.48 15.61
N LEU A 167 5.63 -12.18 15.92
CA LEU A 167 6.60 -11.68 16.90
C LEU A 167 6.18 -11.99 18.35
N TYR A 168 4.91 -11.80 18.69
CA TYR A 168 4.41 -12.04 20.05
C TYR A 168 4.54 -13.52 20.47
N SER A 169 4.51 -14.43 19.48
CA SER A 169 4.64 -15.88 19.71
C SER A 169 6.04 -16.31 20.17
N PHE A 170 7.03 -15.43 20.10
CA PHE A 170 8.34 -15.66 20.72
C PHE A 170 8.32 -15.50 22.25
N ILE A 171 7.34 -14.78 22.83
CA ILE A 171 7.29 -14.55 24.28
C ILE A 171 7.12 -15.88 25.07
N PRO A 172 6.19 -16.78 24.71
CA PRO A 172 6.11 -18.09 25.35
C PRO A 172 7.40 -18.91 25.18
N LEU A 173 8.03 -18.86 24.00
CA LEU A 173 9.29 -19.58 23.75
C LEU A 173 10.41 -19.08 24.66
N TYR A 174 10.49 -17.77 24.89
CA TYR A 174 11.49 -17.17 25.77
C TYR A 174 11.32 -17.64 27.22
N PHE A 175 10.08 -17.70 27.73
CA PHE A 175 9.81 -18.20 29.08
C PHE A 175 10.06 -19.71 29.24
N ILE A 176 10.00 -20.48 28.16
CA ILE A 176 10.24 -21.94 28.18
C ILE A 176 11.74 -22.27 28.11
N TRP A 177 12.56 -21.36 27.56
CA TRP A 177 14.00 -21.56 27.41
C TRP A 177 14.81 -21.18 28.66
N GLN A 178 14.21 -20.43 29.61
CA GLN A 178 14.79 -20.17 30.94
C GLN A 178 14.63 -21.37 31.87
#